data_AF-A0A3E5DGC1-F1
#
_entry.id   AF-A0A3E5DGC1-F1
#
_cell.length_a   1.000
_cell.length_b   1.000
_cell.length_c   1.000
_cell.angle_alpha   90.00
_cell.angle_beta   90.00
_cell.angle_gamma   90.00
#
_symmetry.space_group_name_H-M   'P 1'
#
loop_
_entity.id
_entity.type
_entity.pdbx_description
1 polymer ?
#
loop_
_entity_poly.entity_id
_entity_poly.type
_entity_poly.pdbx_seq_one_letter_code
_entity_poly.pdbx_strand_id
1 'polypeptide(L)'
;MTWKAGNESTIRGYKFTYDGLSRLMNATYGETAGINTNTNRFSENVTGYDKNGNIKTLQRYGQTAASSYGLIDNLTFTLAGNQLSRVDDAAAASAYNGGFEFKDGVKQANEYTYDSNGNLTKDLNKGISTITYNVLNLPNMVTFSDGSTIAYT
;
A
#
# COMPACT_ATOMS: atom_id res chain seq x y z
N MET A 1 3.22 19.96 3.09
CA MET A 1 2.27 19.88 4.23
C MET A 1 3.08 19.81 5.51
N THR A 2 2.67 20.49 6.58
CA THR A 2 3.34 20.44 7.89
C THR A 2 2.32 20.31 9.03
N TRP A 3 2.66 19.57 10.08
CA TRP A 3 1.81 19.38 11.26
C TRP A 3 2.64 19.24 12.54
N LYS A 4 1.94 19.30 13.68
CA LYS A 4 2.42 18.93 15.02
C LYS A 4 1.38 18.01 15.66
N ALA A 5 1.82 17.06 16.48
CA ALA A 5 0.93 16.21 17.25
C ALA A 5 0.82 16.76 18.68
N GLY A 6 -0.39 17.13 19.10
CA GLY A 6 -0.64 17.67 20.44
C GLY A 6 0.30 18.83 20.80
N ASN A 7 0.93 18.73 21.98
CA ASN A 7 1.82 19.76 22.53
C ASN A 7 3.31 19.54 22.16
N GLU A 8 3.61 18.64 21.21
CA GLU A 8 4.99 18.38 20.82
C GLU A 8 5.62 19.58 20.10
N SER A 9 6.92 19.81 20.36
CA SER A 9 7.68 20.88 19.70
C SER A 9 8.07 20.52 18.26
N THR A 10 8.19 19.23 17.96
CA THR A 10 8.62 18.70 16.66
C THR A 10 7.58 19.00 15.58
N ILE A 11 7.93 19.90 14.67
CA ILE A 11 7.25 20.05 13.39
C ILE A 11 7.59 18.84 12.54
N ARG A 12 6.57 18.25 11.93
CA ARG A 12 6.67 17.18 10.94
C ARG A 12 6.04 17.64 9.65
N GLY A 13 6.38 17.00 8.54
CA GLY A 13 5.85 17.38 7.25
C GLY A 13 6.23 16.41 6.15
N TYR A 14 5.65 16.68 4.99
CA TYR A 14 5.99 16.03 3.74
C TYR A 14 6.31 17.07 2.67
N LYS A 15 7.38 16.81 1.93
CA LYS A 15 7.69 17.44 0.64
C LYS A 15 7.22 16.51 -0.47
N PHE A 16 6.35 17.03 -1.34
CA PHE A 16 5.79 16.27 -2.44
C PHE A 16 6.47 16.65 -3.75
N THR A 17 6.71 15.65 -4.59
CA THR A 17 7.16 15.85 -5.97
C THR A 17 6.24 15.09 -6.90
N TYR A 18 6.11 15.59 -8.12
CA TYR A 18 5.20 15.06 -9.13
C TYR A 18 5.90 14.95 -10.47
N ASP A 19 5.50 13.99 -11.29
CA ASP A 19 5.96 13.91 -12.67
C ASP A 19 5.29 14.98 -13.55
N GLY A 20 5.63 15.02 -14.83
CA GLY A 20 5.06 15.99 -15.78
C GLY A 20 3.56 15.82 -16.05
N LEU A 21 2.93 14.76 -15.53
CA LEU A 21 1.49 14.50 -15.60
C LEU A 21 0.79 14.75 -14.25
N SER A 22 1.46 15.41 -13.30
CA SER A 22 0.96 15.69 -11.96
C SER A 22 0.67 14.45 -11.11
N ARG A 23 1.34 13.32 -11.38
CA ARG A 23 1.25 12.10 -10.56
C ARG A 23 2.34 12.10 -9.51
N LEU A 24 2.04 11.62 -8.30
CA LEU A 24 2.96 11.62 -7.16
C LEU A 24 4.21 10.80 -7.48
N MET A 25 5.40 11.36 -7.30
CA MET A 25 6.66 10.60 -7.35
C MET A 25 7.20 10.33 -5.94
N ASN A 26 7.24 11.36 -5.10
CA ASN A 26 7.76 11.22 -3.74
C ASN A 26 6.88 12.01 -2.76
N ALA A 27 6.57 11.38 -1.63
CA ALA A 27 6.13 12.03 -0.41
C ALA A 27 7.25 11.88 0.63
N THR A 28 8.21 12.80 0.61
CA THR A 28 9.37 12.74 1.50
C THR A 28 9.01 13.30 2.86
N TYR A 29 8.96 12.44 3.88
CA TYR A 29 8.80 12.84 5.28
C TYR A 29 9.96 13.75 5.69
N GLY A 30 9.73 14.62 6.66
CA GLY A 30 10.80 15.32 7.34
C GLY A 30 10.35 16.00 8.61
N GLU A 31 11.31 16.29 9.47
CA GLU A 31 11.10 16.99 10.74
C GLU A 31 11.73 18.39 10.71
N THR A 32 11.41 19.18 11.74
CA THR A 32 11.78 20.60 11.93
C THR A 32 11.06 21.54 10.96
N ALA A 33 11.26 22.86 11.09
CA ALA A 33 10.68 23.83 10.16
C ALA A 33 11.14 23.61 8.70
N GLY A 34 12.33 23.03 8.49
CA GLY A 34 12.91 22.81 7.16
C GLY A 34 12.45 21.54 6.45
N ILE A 35 11.77 20.60 7.14
CA ILE A 35 11.34 19.30 6.61
C ILE A 35 12.49 18.61 5.86
N ASN A 36 13.65 18.51 6.52
CA ASN A 36 14.90 18.05 5.91
C ASN A 36 15.72 17.13 6.83
N THR A 37 15.25 16.88 8.05
CA THR A 37 15.81 15.88 8.95
C THR A 37 14.93 14.64 8.98
N ASN A 38 15.52 13.48 9.30
CA ASN A 38 14.81 12.20 9.43
C ASN A 38 14.02 11.79 8.17
N THR A 39 14.49 12.16 6.98
CA THR A 39 13.74 12.03 5.72
C THR A 39 13.52 10.59 5.22
N ASN A 40 14.06 9.60 5.92
CA ASN A 40 13.93 8.18 5.62
C ASN A 40 13.03 7.42 6.62
N ARG A 41 12.21 8.13 7.42
CA ARG A 41 11.34 7.49 8.42
C ARG A 41 10.02 6.98 7.87
N PHE A 42 9.25 7.85 7.24
CA PHE A 42 7.87 7.57 6.79
C PHE A 42 7.64 8.00 5.34
N SER A 43 8.71 8.05 4.55
CA SER A 43 8.64 8.49 3.16
C SER A 43 8.02 7.44 2.26
N GLU A 44 7.36 7.89 1.20
CA GLU A 44 6.84 7.04 0.13
C GLU A 44 7.39 7.49 -1.22
N ASN A 45 7.82 6.55 -2.04
CA ASN A 45 8.35 6.81 -3.37
C ASN A 45 7.65 5.92 -4.40
N VAL A 46 6.89 6.52 -5.31
CA VAL A 46 6.40 5.83 -6.50
C VAL A 46 7.48 5.92 -7.56
N THR A 47 8.16 4.80 -7.81
CA THR A 47 9.33 4.76 -8.69
C THR A 47 8.97 4.46 -10.15
N GLY A 48 7.70 4.17 -10.43
CA GLY A 48 7.24 3.90 -11.79
C GLY A 48 5.73 3.91 -11.93
N TYR A 49 5.27 4.48 -13.04
CA TYR A 49 3.92 4.34 -13.54
C TYR A 49 3.96 3.72 -14.94
N ASP A 50 2.92 2.99 -15.30
CA ASP A 50 2.69 2.68 -16.72
C ASP A 50 2.08 3.87 -17.48
N LYS A 51 1.85 3.67 -18.79
CA LYS A 51 1.28 4.70 -19.67
C LYS A 51 -0.21 4.98 -19.38
N ASN A 52 -0.90 4.08 -18.68
CA ASN A 52 -2.29 4.25 -18.29
C ASN A 52 -2.44 4.92 -16.92
N GLY A 53 -1.33 5.16 -16.22
CA GLY A 53 -1.34 5.80 -14.90
C GLY A 53 -1.38 4.83 -13.73
N ASN A 54 -1.27 3.52 -13.95
CA ASN A 54 -1.18 2.56 -12.87
C ASN A 54 0.21 2.62 -12.23
N ILE A 55 0.27 2.54 -10.90
CA ILE A 55 1.53 2.40 -10.17
C ILE A 55 2.13 1.04 -10.51
N LYS A 56 3.41 1.02 -10.92
CA LYS A 56 4.18 -0.20 -11.18
C LYS A 56 5.03 -0.60 -10.00
N THR A 57 5.54 0.38 -9.25
CA THR A 57 6.44 0.14 -8.13
C THR A 57 6.26 1.20 -7.05
N LEU A 58 6.27 0.78 -5.79
CA LEU A 58 6.11 1.65 -4.62
C LEU A 58 7.08 1.24 -3.52
N GLN A 59 7.83 2.21 -2.99
CA GLN A 59 8.64 2.03 -1.80
C GLN A 59 8.00 2.79 -0.63
N ARG A 60 7.92 2.15 0.53
CA ARG A 60 7.46 2.81 1.77
C ARG A 60 8.48 2.59 2.87
N TYR A 61 8.78 3.66 3.58
CA TYR A 61 9.65 3.65 4.74
C TYR A 61 8.82 3.69 6.01
N GLY A 62 9.31 3.03 7.05
CA GLY A 62 8.66 2.96 8.33
C GLY A 62 9.64 2.67 9.44
N GLN A 63 9.09 2.54 10.64
CA GLN A 63 9.84 2.09 11.80
C GLN A 63 10.15 0.60 11.66
N THR A 64 11.40 0.20 11.85
CA THR A 64 11.87 -1.20 11.74
C THR A 64 12.36 -1.77 13.09
N ALA A 65 12.64 -0.90 14.06
CA ALA A 65 12.85 -1.26 15.46
C ALA A 65 12.44 -0.10 16.38
N ALA A 66 12.52 -0.29 17.71
CA ALA A 66 12.14 0.72 18.71
C ALA A 66 12.71 2.14 18.45
N SER A 67 13.89 2.25 17.82
CA SER A 67 14.46 3.54 17.42
C SER A 67 15.09 3.54 16.03
N SER A 68 14.81 2.52 15.22
CA SER A 68 15.35 2.39 13.86
C SER A 68 14.25 2.52 12.82
N TYR A 69 14.61 3.07 11.67
CA TYR A 69 13.71 3.29 10.54
C TYR A 69 14.38 2.85 9.25
N GLY A 70 13.58 2.44 8.27
CA GLY A 70 14.08 1.95 7.00
C GLY A 70 12.95 1.57 6.06
N LEU A 71 13.32 0.95 4.94
CA LEU A 71 12.38 0.43 3.95
C LEU A 71 11.60 -0.74 4.55
N ILE A 72 10.26 -0.61 4.59
CA ILE A 72 9.35 -1.65 5.08
C ILE A 72 8.53 -2.28 3.95
N ASP A 73 8.47 -1.62 2.79
CA ASP A 73 7.86 -2.14 1.58
C ASP A 73 8.68 -1.75 0.35
N ASN A 74 8.87 -2.70 -0.56
CA ASN A 74 9.45 -2.52 -1.87
C ASN A 74 8.59 -3.26 -2.91
N LEU A 75 7.43 -2.67 -3.20
CA LEU A 75 6.35 -3.32 -3.91
C LEU A 75 6.53 -3.24 -5.43
N THR A 76 6.26 -4.34 -6.10
CA THR A 76 6.12 -4.45 -7.56
C THR A 76 4.71 -4.93 -7.89
N PHE A 77 3.97 -4.14 -8.67
CA PHE A 77 2.60 -4.42 -9.07
C PHE A 77 2.57 -5.04 -10.48
N THR A 78 2.00 -6.23 -10.58
CA THR A 78 1.72 -6.91 -11.84
C THR A 78 0.26 -6.69 -12.21
N LEU A 79 0.01 -6.24 -13.43
CA LEU A 79 -1.30 -5.79 -13.89
C LEU A 79 -1.67 -6.48 -15.21
N ALA A 80 -2.96 -6.77 -15.38
CA ALA A 80 -3.57 -7.13 -16.65
C ALA A 80 -4.52 -5.99 -17.06
N GLY A 81 -4.07 -5.11 -17.97
CA GLY A 81 -4.75 -3.84 -18.19
C GLY A 81 -4.68 -2.96 -16.94
N ASN A 82 -5.83 -2.59 -16.38
CA ASN A 82 -5.93 -1.82 -15.13
C ASN A 82 -6.30 -2.70 -13.91
N GLN A 83 -6.37 -4.02 -14.09
CA GLN A 83 -6.64 -4.95 -13.01
C GLN A 83 -5.33 -5.45 -12.39
N LEU A 84 -5.22 -5.36 -11.07
CA LEU A 84 -4.08 -5.87 -10.33
C LEU A 84 -4.15 -7.39 -10.29
N SER A 85 -3.09 -8.10 -10.66
CA SER A 85 -3.07 -9.57 -10.60
C SER A 85 -2.17 -10.09 -9.48
N ARG A 86 -1.13 -9.35 -9.10
CA ARG A 86 -0.13 -9.75 -8.10
C ARG A 86 0.63 -8.55 -7.55
N VAL A 87 1.04 -8.63 -6.29
CA VAL A 87 1.95 -7.67 -5.65
C VAL A 87 3.08 -8.43 -4.99
N ASP A 88 4.32 -8.16 -5.39
CA ASP A 88 5.50 -8.69 -4.72
C ASP A 88 6.17 -7.60 -3.89
N ASP A 89 6.55 -7.93 -2.67
CA ASP A 89 7.36 -7.12 -1.76
C ASP A 89 8.77 -7.69 -1.63
N ALA A 90 9.76 -6.87 -1.95
CA ALA A 90 11.18 -7.21 -1.83
C ALA A 90 11.86 -6.53 -0.63
N ALA A 91 11.11 -5.94 0.31
CA ALA A 91 11.69 -5.39 1.53
C ALA A 91 12.20 -6.51 2.45
N ALA A 92 13.44 -6.39 2.92
CA ALA A 92 14.04 -7.36 3.84
C ALA A 92 13.64 -7.13 5.30
N ALA A 93 13.26 -5.90 5.65
CA ALA A 93 12.84 -5.54 7.00
C ALA A 93 11.31 -5.47 7.06
N SER A 94 10.73 -5.96 8.15
CA SER A 94 9.32 -5.77 8.48
C SER A 94 9.13 -4.51 9.31
N ALA A 95 7.91 -3.99 9.36
CA ALA A 95 7.63 -2.88 10.25
C ALA A 95 7.63 -3.34 11.70
N TYR A 96 8.15 -2.50 12.58
CA TYR A 96 8.23 -2.76 14.00
C TYR A 96 6.83 -2.89 14.63
N ASN A 97 6.68 -3.85 15.54
CA ASN A 97 5.47 -4.03 16.35
C ASN A 97 4.17 -4.25 15.54
N GLY A 98 4.25 -5.05 14.45
CA GLY A 98 3.09 -5.38 13.63
C GLY A 98 2.57 -4.16 12.86
N GLY A 99 3.48 -3.36 12.29
CA GLY A 99 3.13 -2.18 11.54
C GLY A 99 2.34 -2.45 10.25
N PHE A 100 2.21 -1.41 9.42
CA PHE A 100 1.31 -1.38 8.27
C PHE A 100 1.98 -1.78 6.94
N GLU A 101 3.09 -2.54 7.00
CA GLU A 101 3.69 -3.07 5.78
C GLU A 101 2.73 -4.05 5.08
N PHE A 102 2.94 -4.21 3.78
CA PHE A 102 2.24 -5.17 2.98
C PHE A 102 2.61 -6.58 3.43
N LYS A 103 1.60 -7.44 3.54
CA LYS A 103 1.79 -8.84 3.93
C LYS A 103 1.74 -9.67 2.68
N ASP A 104 2.91 -9.86 2.10
CA ASP A 104 3.15 -10.66 0.91
C ASP A 104 3.19 -12.15 1.25
N GLY A 105 2.03 -12.68 1.64
CA GLY A 105 1.87 -14.02 2.19
C GLY A 105 1.74 -15.11 1.14
N VAL A 106 1.48 -14.76 -0.12
CA VAL A 106 1.20 -15.69 -1.20
C VAL A 106 2.09 -15.39 -2.40
N LYS A 107 2.62 -16.44 -3.04
CA LYS A 107 3.50 -16.34 -4.22
C LYS A 107 2.91 -17.11 -5.39
N GLN A 108 1.82 -16.61 -5.95
CA GLN A 108 1.11 -17.27 -7.06
C GLN A 108 1.16 -16.40 -8.32
N ALA A 109 0.82 -16.96 -9.49
CA ALA A 109 0.79 -16.16 -10.72
C ALA A 109 -0.31 -15.07 -10.65
N ASN A 110 -1.46 -15.42 -10.08
CA ASN A 110 -2.61 -14.53 -9.86
C ASN A 110 -3.06 -14.65 -8.40
N GLU A 111 -2.90 -13.57 -7.64
CA GLU A 111 -3.29 -13.43 -6.24
C GLU A 111 -4.58 -12.63 -6.08
N TYR A 112 -4.93 -11.87 -7.12
CA TYR A 112 -6.14 -11.08 -7.22
C TYR A 112 -6.93 -11.56 -8.44
N THR A 113 -8.22 -11.82 -8.26
CA THR A 113 -9.11 -12.26 -9.35
C THR A 113 -10.36 -11.41 -9.39
N TYR A 114 -11.01 -11.37 -10.54
CA TYR A 114 -12.18 -10.53 -10.78
C TYR A 114 -13.30 -11.32 -11.45
N ASP A 115 -14.54 -10.91 -11.24
CA ASP A 115 -15.66 -11.37 -12.06
C ASP A 115 -15.71 -10.63 -13.41
N SER A 116 -16.66 -11.02 -14.28
CA SER A 116 -16.80 -10.40 -15.61
C SER A 116 -17.26 -8.94 -15.57
N ASN A 117 -17.80 -8.46 -14.45
CA ASN A 117 -18.16 -7.06 -14.24
C ASN A 117 -16.97 -6.25 -13.72
N GLY A 118 -15.83 -6.89 -13.41
CA GLY A 118 -14.62 -6.27 -12.90
C GLY A 118 -14.58 -6.12 -11.39
N ASN A 119 -15.50 -6.76 -10.65
CA ASN A 119 -15.47 -6.75 -9.20
C ASN A 119 -14.41 -7.72 -8.67
N LEU A 120 -13.67 -7.35 -7.62
CA LEU A 120 -12.66 -8.20 -7.01
C LEU A 120 -13.32 -9.42 -6.35
N THR A 121 -12.95 -10.63 -6.74
CA THR A 121 -13.49 -11.87 -6.16
C THR A 121 -12.56 -12.55 -5.18
N LYS A 122 -11.24 -12.26 -5.24
CA LYS A 122 -10.23 -12.82 -4.33
C LYS A 122 -9.10 -11.83 -4.07
N ASP A 123 -8.55 -11.88 -2.87
CA ASP A 123 -7.29 -11.26 -2.48
C ASP A 123 -6.56 -12.26 -1.57
N LEU A 124 -5.68 -13.04 -2.17
CA LEU A 124 -5.01 -14.14 -1.48
C LEU A 124 -4.01 -13.63 -0.42
N ASN A 125 -3.44 -12.43 -0.59
CA ASN A 125 -2.54 -11.83 0.40
C ASN A 125 -3.28 -11.38 1.67
N LYS A 126 -4.61 -11.21 1.60
CA LYS A 126 -5.49 -10.97 2.74
C LYS A 126 -6.23 -12.22 3.21
N GLY A 127 -5.94 -13.38 2.62
CA GLY A 127 -6.66 -14.62 2.90
C GLY A 127 -8.11 -14.60 2.43
N ILE A 128 -8.51 -13.67 1.56
CA ILE A 128 -9.88 -13.60 1.04
C ILE A 128 -10.02 -14.63 -0.08
N SER A 129 -10.82 -15.66 0.18
CA SER A 129 -11.03 -16.79 -0.73
C SER A 129 -12.18 -16.55 -1.71
N THR A 130 -13.17 -15.73 -1.33
CA THR A 130 -14.30 -15.34 -2.18
C THR A 130 -14.90 -14.01 -1.72
N ILE A 131 -15.29 -13.18 -2.67
CA ILE A 131 -16.20 -12.05 -2.49
C ILE A 131 -17.39 -12.28 -3.42
N THR A 132 -18.60 -12.21 -2.88
CA THR A 132 -19.86 -12.29 -3.64
C THR A 132 -20.52 -10.92 -3.71
N TYR A 133 -21.27 -10.71 -4.78
CA TYR A 133 -21.90 -9.43 -5.09
C TYR A 133 -23.39 -9.61 -5.34
N ASN A 134 -24.19 -8.60 -5.01
CA ASN A 134 -25.60 -8.56 -5.38
C ASN A 134 -25.78 -8.05 -6.82
N VAL A 135 -27.04 -7.96 -7.29
CA VAL A 135 -27.37 -7.51 -8.65
C VAL A 135 -26.99 -6.06 -8.95
N LEU A 136 -26.59 -5.28 -7.94
CA LEU A 136 -26.10 -3.90 -8.07
C LEU A 136 -24.57 -3.81 -8.06
N ASN A 137 -23.86 -4.95 -8.12
CA ASN A 137 -22.40 -5.03 -7.95
C ASN A 137 -21.90 -4.51 -6.59
N LEU A 138 -22.73 -4.58 -5.55
CA LEU A 138 -22.30 -4.27 -4.18
C LEU A 138 -21.84 -5.55 -3.46
N PRO A 139 -20.75 -5.51 -2.67
CA PRO A 139 -20.33 -6.66 -1.89
C PRO A 139 -21.46 -7.15 -0.98
N ASN A 140 -21.77 -8.43 -1.07
CA ASN A 140 -22.78 -9.10 -0.25
C ASN A 140 -22.13 -9.93 0.86
N MET A 141 -21.05 -10.66 0.53
CA MET A 141 -20.32 -11.47 1.52
C MET A 141 -18.85 -11.61 1.12
N VAL A 142 -17.96 -11.46 2.10
CA VAL A 142 -16.53 -11.78 2.02
C VAL A 142 -16.27 -13.03 2.83
N THR A 143 -15.63 -14.03 2.24
CA THR A 143 -15.23 -15.27 2.90
C THR A 143 -13.71 -15.37 2.93
N PHE A 144 -13.17 -15.69 4.11
CA PHE A 144 -11.74 -15.88 4.32
C PHE A 144 -11.36 -17.37 4.19
N SER A 145 -10.06 -17.65 4.04
CA SER A 145 -9.52 -19.00 3.90
C SER A 145 -9.71 -19.87 5.13
N ASP A 146 -9.91 -19.26 6.31
CA ASP A 146 -10.23 -19.95 7.56
C ASP A 146 -11.74 -20.24 7.73
N GLY A 147 -12.56 -19.85 6.74
CA GLY A 147 -14.01 -20.02 6.74
C GLY A 147 -14.78 -18.91 7.46
N SER A 148 -14.10 -17.94 8.08
CA SER A 148 -14.77 -16.76 8.65
C SER A 148 -15.37 -15.89 7.53
N THR A 149 -16.41 -15.13 7.87
CA THR A 149 -17.15 -14.31 6.90
C THR A 149 -17.51 -12.93 7.42
N ILE A 150 -17.57 -11.96 6.51
CA ILE A 150 -18.23 -10.67 6.73
C ILE A 150 -19.41 -10.60 5.76
N ALA A 151 -20.62 -10.37 6.28
CA ALA A 151 -21.83 -10.22 5.48
C ALA A 151 -22.32 -8.76 5.52
N TYR A 152 -22.77 -8.28 4.38
CA TYR A 152 -23.33 -6.94 4.20
C TYR A 152 -24.79 -7.08 3.81
N THR A 153 -25.69 -6.61 4.68
CA THR A 153 -27.15 -6.64 4.50
C THR A 153 -27.68 -5.31 4.02
#